data_AF-A0A3L6PGZ7-F1
#
_entry.id   AF-A0A3L6PGZ7-F1
#
_cell.length_a   1.000
_cell.length_b   1.000
_cell.length_c   1.000
_cell.angle_alpha   90.00
_cell.angle_beta   90.00
_cell.angle_gamma   90.00
#
_symmetry.space_group_name_H-M   'P 1'
#
loop_
_entity.id
_entity.type
_entity.pdbx_description
1 polymer ?
#
loop_
_entity_poly.entity_id
_entity_poly.type
_entity_poly.pdbx_seq_one_letter_code
_entity_poly.pdbx_strand_id
1 'polypeptide(L)'
;MQRYRRSRRSVVSWNLMIAGCARYGRDDMAVWFLEGMVGEGEVAPDDGTLAAVLPACGRTGNVGAGRWAHEYARKTGLLESTVHVANALVDMYCKCGDVASAREVFKGMRQRSVVSWNTMITGFSLNGHGVEGIELFQEMQRQGMEPNAVTFLGVLGCCVHAGAVEVGRDIFQSMQLEHGIEPAIEHYGRMVDLLGRSGLLEEAHALIQEIPMKPNAAIWGALLSACRAHAGLGIAEVALKELINLEPWNSGNYVLLANLYAETGRWEEAGEVRRLMRTMSVNKAPGQSLIEEARFQSINACQ
;
A
#
# COMPACT_ATOMS: atom_id res chain seq x y z
N MET A 1 -35.84 -0.35 -42.14
CA MET A 1 -35.01 0.07 -40.99
C MET A 1 -34.55 -1.18 -40.24
N GLN A 2 -33.37 -1.70 -40.58
CA GLN A 2 -32.74 -2.78 -39.81
C GLN A 2 -32.30 -2.19 -38.47
N ARG A 3 -32.94 -2.63 -37.38
CA ARG A 3 -32.40 -2.41 -36.02
C ARG A 3 -31.02 -3.05 -36.01
N TYR A 4 -29.98 -2.23 -35.87
CA TYR A 4 -28.62 -2.67 -35.60
C TYR A 4 -28.70 -3.59 -34.36
N ARG A 5 -28.61 -4.91 -34.55
CA ARG A 5 -28.48 -5.84 -33.43
C ARG A 5 -27.21 -5.43 -32.70
N ARG A 6 -27.32 -4.81 -31.51
CA ARG A 6 -26.17 -4.67 -30.61
C ARG A 6 -25.56 -6.07 -30.49
N SER A 7 -24.27 -6.19 -30.80
CA SER A 7 -23.55 -7.45 -30.70
C SER A 7 -23.78 -8.03 -29.30
N ARG A 8 -24.29 -9.26 -29.23
CA ARG A 8 -24.60 -9.95 -27.98
C ARG A 8 -23.27 -10.24 -27.28
N ARG A 9 -22.89 -9.39 -26.31
CA ARG A 9 -21.61 -9.52 -25.62
C ARG A 9 -21.62 -10.77 -24.74
N SER A 10 -20.58 -11.59 -24.84
CA SER A 10 -20.41 -12.75 -23.95
C SER A 10 -19.81 -12.31 -22.61
N VAL A 11 -19.94 -13.17 -21.58
CA VAL A 11 -19.27 -12.98 -20.27
C VAL A 11 -17.77 -12.75 -20.45
N VAL A 12 -17.13 -13.50 -21.36
CA VAL A 12 -15.71 -13.33 -21.68
C VAL A 12 -15.40 -11.92 -22.21
N SER A 13 -16.24 -11.39 -23.10
CA SER A 13 -16.06 -10.03 -23.62
C SER A 13 -16.16 -8.98 -22.51
N TRP A 14 -17.11 -9.12 -21.58
CA TRP A 14 -17.23 -8.23 -20.43
C TRP A 14 -16.02 -8.33 -19.49
N ASN A 15 -15.61 -9.55 -19.14
CA ASN A 15 -14.47 -9.80 -18.27
C ASN A 15 -13.19 -9.19 -18.84
N LEU A 16 -12.98 -9.28 -20.16
CA LEU A 16 -11.83 -8.65 -20.82
C LEU A 16 -11.86 -7.13 -20.75
N MET A 17 -13.02 -6.50 -20.91
CA MET A 17 -13.16 -5.04 -20.79
C MET A 17 -12.90 -4.58 -19.35
N ILE A 18 -13.50 -5.25 -18.37
CA ILE A 18 -13.36 -4.94 -16.94
C ILE A 18 -11.89 -5.13 -16.51
N ALA A 19 -11.31 -6.30 -16.78
CA ALA A 19 -9.91 -6.59 -16.44
C ALA A 19 -8.92 -5.71 -17.22
N GLY A 20 -9.23 -5.36 -18.46
CA GLY A 20 -8.46 -4.38 -19.24
C GLY A 20 -8.41 -3.03 -18.53
N CYS A 21 -9.57 -2.47 -18.18
CA CYS A 21 -9.65 -1.18 -17.51
C CYS A 21 -8.93 -1.17 -16.16
N ALA A 22 -9.16 -2.21 -15.34
CA ALA A 22 -8.51 -2.36 -14.04
C ALA A 22 -6.97 -2.41 -14.17
N ARG A 23 -6.43 -3.11 -15.18
CA ARG A 23 -4.98 -3.23 -15.41
C ARG A 23 -4.31 -1.91 -15.82
N TYR A 24 -5.02 -1.05 -16.55
CA TYR A 24 -4.50 0.25 -16.99
C TYR A 24 -4.86 1.40 -16.02
N GLY A 25 -5.27 1.09 -14.79
CA GLY A 25 -5.59 2.10 -13.76
C GLY A 25 -6.85 2.91 -14.05
N ARG A 26 -7.72 2.45 -14.97
CA ARG A 26 -9.02 3.05 -15.29
C ARG A 26 -10.10 2.40 -14.44
N ASP A 27 -9.94 2.51 -13.12
CA ASP A 27 -10.74 1.75 -12.16
C ASP A 27 -12.24 2.15 -12.18
N ASP A 28 -12.54 3.43 -12.38
CA ASP A 28 -13.93 3.91 -12.55
C ASP A 28 -14.61 3.27 -13.78
N MET A 29 -13.84 3.07 -14.86
CA MET A 29 -14.36 2.41 -16.05
C MET A 29 -14.61 0.92 -15.82
N ALA A 30 -13.80 0.25 -15.00
CA ALA A 30 -14.01 -1.15 -14.67
C ALA A 30 -15.36 -1.34 -13.94
N VAL A 31 -15.68 -0.45 -13.00
CA VAL A 31 -16.98 -0.43 -12.31
C VAL A 31 -18.12 -0.08 -13.27
N TRP A 32 -17.92 0.92 -14.13
CA TRP A 32 -18.91 1.29 -15.15
C TRP A 32 -19.25 0.13 -16.10
N PHE A 33 -18.25 -0.66 -16.51
CA PHE A 33 -18.49 -1.85 -17.33
C PHE A 33 -19.25 -2.95 -16.57
N LEU A 34 -19.04 -3.10 -15.26
CA LEU A 34 -19.85 -4.00 -14.43
C LEU A 34 -21.31 -3.51 -14.38
N GLU A 35 -21.54 -2.23 -14.10
CA GLU A 35 -22.88 -1.64 -14.08
C GLU A 35 -23.59 -1.81 -15.42
N GLY A 36 -22.87 -1.65 -16.52
CA GLY A 36 -23.36 -1.94 -17.88
C GLY A 36 -23.74 -3.41 -18.07
N MET A 37 -22.89 -4.35 -17.64
CA MET A 37 -23.16 -5.79 -17.72
C MET A 37 -24.44 -6.16 -16.93
N VAL A 38 -24.56 -5.63 -15.71
CA VAL A 38 -25.71 -5.86 -14.82
C VAL A 38 -26.98 -5.21 -15.35
N GLY A 39 -26.88 -3.98 -15.87
CA GLY A 39 -28.00 -3.24 -16.43
C GLY A 39 -28.55 -3.82 -17.73
N GLU A 40 -27.68 -4.40 -18.58
CA GLU A 40 -28.12 -5.14 -19.77
C GLU A 40 -28.80 -6.47 -19.40
N GLY A 41 -28.34 -7.14 -18.33
CA GLY A 41 -28.99 -8.35 -17.79
C GLY A 41 -28.97 -9.57 -18.72
N GLU A 42 -28.30 -9.49 -19.87
CA GLU A 42 -28.22 -10.60 -20.84
C GLU A 42 -27.28 -11.73 -20.38
N VAL A 43 -26.29 -11.37 -19.57
CA VAL A 43 -25.26 -12.29 -19.04
C VAL A 43 -25.00 -11.98 -17.57
N ALA A 44 -24.88 -13.05 -16.77
CA ALA A 44 -24.62 -12.95 -15.34
C ALA A 44 -23.11 -12.81 -15.06
N PRO A 45 -22.69 -11.95 -14.12
CA PRO A 45 -21.31 -11.91 -13.64
C PRO A 45 -20.86 -13.27 -13.09
N ASP A 46 -19.65 -13.68 -13.44
CA ASP A 46 -19.01 -14.88 -12.90
C ASP A 46 -17.90 -14.53 -11.91
N ASP A 47 -17.20 -15.54 -11.40
CA ASP A 47 -16.07 -15.35 -10.48
C ASP A 47 -14.94 -14.53 -11.12
N GLY A 48 -14.72 -14.68 -12.43
CA GLY A 48 -13.77 -13.88 -13.20
C GLY A 48 -14.18 -12.40 -13.28
N THR A 49 -15.47 -12.11 -13.44
CA THR A 49 -16.01 -10.74 -13.40
C THR A 49 -15.73 -10.10 -12.03
N LEU A 50 -16.05 -10.81 -10.94
CA LEU A 50 -15.89 -10.31 -9.58
C LEU A 50 -14.41 -10.12 -9.23
N ALA A 51 -13.56 -11.08 -9.58
CA ALA A 51 -12.12 -10.99 -9.35
C ALA A 51 -11.46 -9.80 -10.09
N ALA A 52 -12.02 -9.41 -11.25
CA ALA A 52 -11.53 -8.26 -12.00
C ALA A 52 -12.02 -6.91 -11.44
N VAL A 53 -13.26 -6.83 -10.96
CA VAL A 53 -13.86 -5.55 -10.53
C VAL A 53 -13.56 -5.19 -9.07
N LEU A 54 -13.48 -6.17 -8.16
CA LEU A 54 -13.27 -5.92 -6.73
C LEU A 54 -11.97 -5.15 -6.42
N PRO A 55 -10.83 -5.45 -7.06
CA PRO A 55 -9.62 -4.64 -6.89
C PRO A 55 -9.75 -3.20 -7.38
N ALA A 56 -10.58 -2.96 -8.41
CA ALA A 56 -10.87 -1.60 -8.87
C ALA A 56 -11.72 -0.84 -7.84
N CYS A 57 -12.74 -1.49 -7.27
CA CYS A 57 -13.54 -0.93 -6.18
C CYS A 57 -12.68 -0.57 -4.96
N GLY A 58 -11.72 -1.43 -4.58
CA GLY A 58 -10.81 -1.16 -3.47
C GLY A 58 -9.90 0.04 -3.72
N ARG A 59 -9.41 0.21 -4.96
CA ARG A 59 -8.55 1.35 -5.33
C ARG A 59 -9.30 2.68 -5.41
N THR A 60 -10.56 2.66 -5.82
CA THR A 60 -11.40 3.87 -5.91
C THR A 60 -12.17 4.17 -4.62
N GLY A 61 -12.11 3.28 -3.62
CA GLY A 61 -12.93 3.38 -2.42
C GLY A 61 -14.42 3.20 -2.68
N ASN A 62 -14.81 2.59 -3.81
CA ASN A 62 -16.21 2.39 -4.18
C ASN A 62 -16.83 1.21 -3.42
N VAL A 63 -17.13 1.44 -2.15
CA VAL A 63 -17.78 0.47 -1.25
C VAL A 63 -19.16 0.07 -1.76
N GLY A 64 -19.87 0.95 -2.47
CA GLY A 64 -21.19 0.65 -3.02
C GLY A 64 -21.16 -0.52 -4.01
N ALA A 65 -20.30 -0.42 -5.03
CA ALA A 65 -20.10 -1.49 -6.00
C ALA A 65 -19.52 -2.76 -5.33
N GLY A 66 -18.61 -2.59 -4.37
CA GLY A 66 -18.07 -3.69 -3.58
C GLY A 66 -19.12 -4.46 -2.77
N ARG A 67 -20.04 -3.76 -2.10
CA ARG A 67 -21.15 -4.36 -1.34
C ARG A 67 -22.16 -5.04 -2.26
N TRP A 68 -22.44 -4.46 -3.42
CA TRP A 68 -23.26 -5.12 -4.43
C TRP A 68 -22.62 -6.43 -4.89
N ALA A 69 -21.31 -6.42 -5.20
CA ALA A 69 -20.57 -7.61 -5.61
C ALA A 69 -20.53 -8.68 -4.49
N HIS A 70 -20.39 -8.26 -3.24
CA HIS A 70 -20.46 -9.15 -2.07
C HIS A 70 -21.83 -9.84 -1.99
N GLU A 71 -22.92 -9.08 -2.03
CA GLU A 71 -24.28 -9.63 -1.95
C GLU A 71 -24.61 -10.52 -3.15
N TYR A 72 -24.11 -10.16 -4.34
CA TYR A 72 -24.22 -11.00 -5.53
C TYR A 72 -23.49 -12.33 -5.34
N ALA A 73 -22.22 -12.32 -4.93
CA ALA A 73 -21.42 -13.52 -4.68
C ALA A 73 -22.06 -14.44 -3.64
N ARG A 74 -22.65 -13.86 -2.60
CA ARG A 74 -23.39 -14.60 -1.55
C ARG A 74 -24.65 -15.25 -2.12
N LYS A 75 -25.43 -14.55 -2.95
CA LYS A 75 -26.66 -15.10 -3.55
C LYS A 75 -26.39 -16.21 -4.56
N THR A 76 -25.28 -16.13 -5.29
CA THR A 76 -24.91 -17.12 -6.31
C THR A 76 -24.07 -18.27 -5.77
N GLY A 77 -23.71 -18.25 -4.48
CA GLY A 77 -22.86 -19.27 -3.86
C GLY A 77 -21.38 -19.17 -4.23
N LEU A 78 -20.99 -18.14 -4.98
CA LEU A 78 -19.60 -17.89 -5.38
C LEU A 78 -18.70 -17.59 -4.18
N LEU A 79 -19.26 -17.02 -3.11
CA LEU A 79 -18.50 -16.70 -1.91
C LEU A 79 -17.96 -17.97 -1.23
N GLU A 80 -18.76 -19.03 -1.18
CA GLU A 80 -18.40 -20.31 -0.57
C GLU A 80 -17.63 -21.22 -1.52
N SER A 81 -17.92 -21.19 -2.83
CA SER A 81 -17.26 -22.05 -3.81
C SER A 81 -15.88 -21.57 -4.23
N THR A 82 -15.59 -20.28 -4.05
CA THR A 82 -14.50 -19.63 -4.78
C THR A 82 -13.63 -18.73 -3.89
N VAL A 83 -12.56 -19.33 -3.35
CA VAL A 83 -11.63 -18.68 -2.39
C VAL A 83 -11.03 -17.38 -2.92
N HIS A 84 -10.71 -17.27 -4.21
CA HIS A 84 -10.16 -16.04 -4.78
C HIS A 84 -11.15 -14.87 -4.80
N VAL A 85 -12.45 -15.13 -4.97
CA VAL A 85 -13.50 -14.09 -4.86
C VAL A 85 -13.62 -13.61 -3.42
N ALA A 86 -13.60 -14.54 -2.46
CA ALA A 86 -13.60 -14.18 -1.04
C ALA A 86 -12.36 -13.35 -0.66
N ASN A 87 -11.16 -13.72 -1.12
CA ASN A 87 -9.95 -12.94 -0.90
C ASN A 87 -10.03 -11.54 -1.54
N ALA A 88 -10.57 -11.43 -2.75
CA ALA A 88 -10.76 -10.14 -3.41
C ALA A 88 -11.76 -9.25 -2.66
N LEU A 89 -12.79 -9.84 -2.03
CA LEU A 89 -13.72 -9.11 -1.17
C LEU A 89 -13.05 -8.61 0.11
N VAL A 90 -12.26 -9.46 0.78
CA VAL A 90 -11.48 -9.06 1.97
C VAL A 90 -10.53 -7.90 1.63
N ASP A 91 -9.76 -8.03 0.55
CA ASP A 91 -8.85 -6.97 0.08
C ASP A 91 -9.58 -5.66 -0.23
N MET A 92 -10.71 -5.74 -0.95
CA MET A 92 -11.54 -4.59 -1.30
C MET A 92 -12.06 -3.88 -0.05
N TYR A 93 -12.64 -4.61 0.91
CA TYR A 93 -13.14 -4.01 2.15
C TYR A 93 -12.02 -3.38 2.98
N CYS A 94 -10.86 -4.05 3.09
CA CYS A 94 -9.69 -3.50 3.79
C CYS A 94 -9.19 -2.20 3.15
N LYS A 95 -9.12 -2.11 1.82
CA LYS A 95 -8.71 -0.88 1.11
C LYS A 95 -9.73 0.25 1.22
N CYS A 96 -11.01 -0.10 1.38
CA CYS A 96 -12.07 0.84 1.65
C CYS A 96 -12.17 1.28 3.12
N GLY A 97 -11.34 0.73 4.02
CA GLY A 97 -11.39 1.03 5.46
C GLY A 97 -12.48 0.29 6.25
N ASP A 98 -13.25 -0.59 5.62
CA ASP A 98 -14.32 -1.38 6.27
C ASP A 98 -13.77 -2.73 6.76
N VAL A 99 -12.84 -2.67 7.71
CA VAL A 99 -12.14 -3.85 8.25
C VAL A 99 -13.10 -4.82 8.92
N ALA A 100 -14.21 -4.32 9.49
CA ALA A 100 -15.24 -5.15 10.10
C ALA A 100 -15.86 -6.11 9.06
N SER A 101 -16.30 -5.59 7.92
CA SER A 101 -16.84 -6.41 6.84
C SER A 101 -15.79 -7.36 6.25
N ALA A 102 -14.54 -6.91 6.12
CA ALA A 102 -13.43 -7.77 5.69
C ALA A 102 -13.25 -8.98 6.63
N ARG A 103 -13.28 -8.73 7.94
CA ARG A 103 -13.17 -9.77 8.98
C ARG A 103 -14.35 -10.73 8.96
N GLU A 104 -15.56 -10.25 8.70
CA GLU A 104 -16.75 -11.10 8.56
C GLU A 104 -16.63 -12.05 7.38
N VAL A 105 -16.24 -11.54 6.21
CA VAL A 105 -15.99 -12.36 5.02
C VAL A 105 -14.92 -13.40 5.33
N PHE A 106 -13.78 -12.98 5.88
CA PHE A 106 -12.68 -13.88 6.24
C PHE A 106 -13.13 -14.98 7.22
N LYS A 107 -13.92 -14.67 8.25
CA LYS A 107 -14.46 -15.65 9.20
C LYS A 107 -15.49 -16.60 8.57
N GLY A 108 -16.25 -16.14 7.57
CA GLY A 108 -17.21 -16.95 6.83
C GLY A 108 -16.59 -17.96 5.85
N MET A 109 -15.31 -17.80 5.50
CA MET A 109 -14.62 -18.71 4.57
C MET A 109 -14.52 -20.13 5.13
N ARG A 110 -14.99 -21.12 4.36
CA ARG A 110 -14.87 -22.55 4.70
C ARG A 110 -13.45 -23.08 4.51
N GLN A 111 -12.77 -22.60 3.47
CA GLN A 111 -11.38 -22.92 3.17
C GLN A 111 -10.60 -21.61 3.10
N ARG A 112 -9.44 -21.57 3.76
CA ARG A 112 -8.51 -20.43 3.73
C ARG A 112 -7.18 -20.90 3.21
N SER A 113 -6.64 -20.18 2.23
CA SER A 113 -5.28 -20.39 1.75
C SER A 113 -4.33 -19.42 2.47
N VAL A 114 -3.01 -19.60 2.30
CA VAL A 114 -2.02 -18.62 2.77
C VAL A 114 -2.33 -17.21 2.24
N VAL A 115 -2.86 -17.11 1.01
CA VAL A 115 -3.32 -15.84 0.44
C VAL A 115 -4.43 -15.21 1.28
N SER A 116 -5.42 -16.00 1.72
CA SER A 116 -6.51 -15.50 2.58
C SER A 116 -6.00 -14.90 3.88
N TRP A 117 -5.07 -15.59 4.55
CA TRP A 117 -4.43 -15.09 5.78
C TRP A 117 -3.62 -13.83 5.52
N ASN A 118 -2.79 -13.83 4.49
CA ASN A 118 -1.96 -12.68 4.11
C ASN A 118 -2.79 -11.45 3.77
N THR A 119 -3.90 -11.61 3.05
CA THR A 119 -4.82 -10.52 2.72
C THR A 119 -5.38 -9.89 3.99
N MET A 120 -5.82 -10.70 4.97
CA MET A 120 -6.38 -10.17 6.21
C MET A 120 -5.31 -9.55 7.13
N ILE A 121 -4.14 -10.18 7.29
CA ILE A 121 -3.01 -9.65 8.07
C ILE A 121 -2.55 -8.30 7.49
N THR A 122 -2.37 -8.23 6.17
CA THR A 122 -2.00 -6.98 5.49
C THR A 122 -3.10 -5.93 5.62
N GLY A 123 -4.37 -6.35 5.55
CA GLY A 123 -5.53 -5.50 5.76
C GLY A 123 -5.55 -4.87 7.16
N PHE A 124 -5.22 -5.65 8.20
CA PHE A 124 -5.07 -5.13 9.55
C PHE A 124 -3.91 -4.14 9.67
N SER A 125 -2.75 -4.45 9.09
CA SER A 125 -1.62 -3.51 9.02
C SER A 125 -2.02 -2.19 8.36
N LEU A 126 -2.68 -2.23 7.20
CA LEU A 126 -3.06 -1.04 6.43
C LEU A 126 -3.99 -0.10 7.22
N ASN A 127 -4.83 -0.68 8.08
CA ASN A 127 -5.85 0.06 8.82
C ASN A 127 -5.47 0.31 10.29
N GLY A 128 -4.21 0.09 10.67
CA GLY A 128 -3.72 0.37 12.02
C GLY A 128 -4.16 -0.60 13.12
N HIS A 129 -4.72 -1.76 12.76
CA HIS A 129 -5.14 -2.82 13.68
C HIS A 129 -3.98 -3.79 13.98
N GLY A 130 -2.87 -3.25 14.47
CA GLY A 130 -1.61 -3.98 14.60
C GLY A 130 -1.70 -5.18 15.56
N VAL A 131 -2.38 -5.04 16.69
CA VAL A 131 -2.52 -6.11 17.69
C VAL A 131 -3.31 -7.29 17.11
N GLU A 132 -4.45 -7.01 16.48
CA GLU A 132 -5.30 -8.03 15.86
C GLU A 132 -4.59 -8.74 14.70
N GLY A 133 -3.72 -8.04 13.97
CA GLY A 133 -2.88 -8.61 12.92
C GLY A 133 -1.84 -9.62 13.45
N ILE A 134 -1.22 -9.30 14.60
CA ILE A 134 -0.27 -10.21 15.28
C ILE A 134 -1.00 -11.45 15.83
N GLU A 135 -2.16 -11.27 16.47
CA GLU A 135 -2.99 -12.38 16.94
C GLU A 135 -3.42 -13.31 15.78
N LEU A 136 -3.76 -12.72 14.63
CA LEU A 136 -4.15 -13.48 13.44
C LEU A 136 -2.97 -14.28 12.86
N PHE A 137 -1.75 -13.72 12.89
CA PHE A 137 -0.54 -14.45 12.51
C PHE A 137 -0.29 -15.67 13.42
N GLN A 138 -0.44 -15.51 14.74
CA GLN A 138 -0.32 -16.62 15.67
C GLN A 138 -1.39 -17.70 15.46
N GLU A 139 -2.63 -17.29 15.15
CA GLU A 139 -3.70 -18.21 14.77
C GLU A 139 -3.37 -18.99 13.49
N MET A 140 -2.83 -18.31 12.46
CA MET A 140 -2.37 -18.96 11.22
C MET A 140 -1.38 -20.09 11.51
N GLN A 141 -0.37 -19.81 12.34
CA GLN A 141 0.63 -20.81 12.75
C GLN A 141 0.00 -21.96 13.56
N ARG A 142 -0.91 -21.66 14.51
CA ARG A 142 -1.62 -22.69 15.30
C ARG A 142 -2.49 -23.61 14.44
N GLN A 143 -2.97 -23.14 13.29
CA GLN A 143 -3.70 -23.96 12.31
C GLN A 143 -2.77 -24.73 11.36
N GLY A 144 -1.45 -24.70 11.57
CA GLY A 144 -0.47 -25.41 10.75
C GLY A 144 -0.29 -24.82 9.36
N MET A 145 -0.66 -23.54 9.15
CA MET A 145 -0.46 -22.85 7.89
C MET A 145 0.93 -22.21 7.87
N GLU A 146 1.76 -22.63 6.92
CA GLU A 146 3.13 -22.12 6.77
C GLU A 146 3.14 -20.64 6.32
N PRO A 147 3.74 -19.74 7.11
CA PRO A 147 4.01 -18.37 6.70
C PRO A 147 4.94 -18.29 5.49
N ASN A 148 4.77 -17.26 4.67
CA ASN A 148 5.71 -16.92 3.60
C ASN A 148 6.21 -15.48 3.74
N ALA A 149 7.09 -15.03 2.84
CA ALA A 149 7.63 -13.67 2.86
C ALA A 149 6.53 -12.59 2.92
N VAL A 150 5.41 -12.78 2.20
CA VAL A 150 4.28 -11.83 2.24
C VAL A 150 3.59 -11.82 3.61
N THR A 151 3.51 -12.97 4.28
CA THR A 151 3.01 -13.07 5.66
C THR A 151 3.88 -12.23 6.60
N PHE A 152 5.20 -12.44 6.56
CA PHE A 152 6.16 -11.72 7.40
C PHE A 152 6.13 -10.22 7.16
N LEU A 153 6.09 -9.79 5.89
CA LEU A 153 5.93 -8.39 5.56
C LEU A 153 4.64 -7.80 6.18
N GLY A 154 3.51 -8.51 6.07
CA GLY A 154 2.23 -8.09 6.65
C GLY A 154 2.29 -7.95 8.17
N VAL A 155 2.78 -8.97 8.88
CA VAL A 155 2.82 -8.96 10.35
C VAL A 155 3.86 -7.99 10.91
N LEU A 156 5.01 -7.79 10.25
CA LEU A 156 5.96 -6.74 10.64
C LEU A 156 5.33 -5.35 10.51
N GLY A 157 4.48 -5.13 9.49
CA GLY A 157 3.66 -3.91 9.41
C GLY A 157 2.70 -3.77 10.58
N CYS A 158 2.10 -4.87 11.03
CA CYS A 158 1.26 -4.88 12.22
C CYS A 158 2.07 -4.48 13.47
N CYS A 159 3.32 -4.96 13.61
CA CYS A 159 4.22 -4.56 14.69
C CYS A 159 4.54 -3.06 14.67
N VAL A 160 4.76 -2.46 13.48
CA VAL A 160 4.95 -1.01 13.32
C VAL A 160 3.77 -0.23 13.89
N HIS A 161 2.54 -0.63 13.53
CA HIS A 161 1.33 0.06 13.99
C HIS A 161 1.01 -0.19 15.47
N ALA A 162 1.40 -1.35 16.01
CA ALA A 162 1.28 -1.66 17.43
C ALA A 162 2.40 -1.05 18.30
N GLY A 163 3.49 -0.57 17.70
CA GLY A 163 4.71 -0.17 18.41
C GLY A 163 5.40 -1.34 19.13
N ALA A 164 5.15 -2.57 18.69
CA ALA A 164 5.59 -3.80 19.36
C ALA A 164 7.01 -4.18 18.93
N VAL A 165 8.01 -3.47 19.45
CA VAL A 165 9.43 -3.63 19.05
C VAL A 165 9.94 -5.06 19.27
N GLU A 166 9.80 -5.59 20.49
CA GLU A 166 10.31 -6.93 20.81
C GLU A 166 9.65 -8.02 19.97
N VAL A 167 8.32 -7.95 19.81
CA VAL A 167 7.58 -8.88 18.95
C VAL A 167 8.03 -8.77 17.49
N GLY A 168 8.30 -7.56 17.00
CA GLY A 168 8.85 -7.33 15.67
C GLY A 168 10.22 -7.98 15.48
N ARG A 169 11.11 -7.90 16.48
CA ARG A 169 12.42 -8.56 16.46
C ARG A 169 12.28 -10.08 16.43
N ASP A 170 11.46 -10.65 17.31
CA ASP A 170 11.23 -12.09 17.38
C ASP A 170 10.68 -12.63 16.04
N ILE A 171 9.72 -11.92 15.45
CA ILE A 171 9.14 -12.27 14.15
C ILE A 171 10.16 -12.14 13.02
N PHE A 172 10.98 -11.09 13.02
CA PHE A 172 12.00 -10.90 11.99
C PHE A 172 13.08 -11.99 12.08
N GLN A 173 13.46 -12.39 13.30
CA GLN A 173 14.43 -13.46 13.52
C GLN A 173 13.87 -14.84 13.16
N SER A 174 12.62 -15.13 13.55
CA SER A 174 11.98 -16.42 13.24
C SER A 174 11.79 -16.64 11.74
N MET A 175 11.60 -15.57 10.97
CA MET A 175 11.56 -15.60 9.50
C MET A 175 12.77 -16.34 8.91
N GLN A 176 13.98 -16.07 9.42
CA GLN A 176 15.21 -16.73 8.98
C GLN A 176 15.45 -18.06 9.69
N LEU A 177 15.40 -18.06 11.03
CA LEU A 177 15.85 -19.20 11.83
C LEU A 177 14.88 -20.38 11.81
N GLU A 178 13.58 -20.11 11.79
CA GLU A 178 12.54 -21.13 11.89
C GLU A 178 11.94 -21.47 10.52
N HIS A 179 11.78 -20.47 9.66
CA HIS A 179 11.12 -20.64 8.36
C HIS A 179 12.08 -20.64 7.16
N GLY A 180 13.37 -20.34 7.35
CA GLY A 180 14.37 -20.35 6.28
C GLY A 180 14.09 -19.33 5.17
N ILE A 181 13.39 -18.23 5.49
CA ILE A 181 13.02 -17.18 4.53
C ILE A 181 14.00 -16.03 4.66
N GLU A 182 14.70 -15.70 3.59
CA GLU A 182 15.62 -14.57 3.57
C GLU A 182 14.86 -13.23 3.52
N PRO A 183 15.19 -12.26 4.41
CA PRO A 183 14.56 -10.95 4.40
C PRO A 183 14.88 -10.17 3.14
N ALA A 184 13.84 -9.86 2.36
CA ALA A 184 13.91 -8.87 1.28
C ALA A 184 13.98 -7.43 1.82
N ILE A 185 14.31 -6.48 0.94
CA ILE A 185 14.47 -5.06 1.28
C ILE A 185 13.24 -4.46 1.98
N GLU A 186 12.04 -4.94 1.65
CA GLU A 186 10.79 -4.49 2.25
C GLU A 186 10.67 -4.89 3.72
N HIS A 187 11.22 -6.05 4.12
CA HIS A 187 11.21 -6.51 5.51
C HIS A 187 12.13 -5.63 6.37
N TYR A 188 13.34 -5.34 5.89
CA TYR A 188 14.23 -4.36 6.52
C TYR A 188 13.57 -2.99 6.62
N GLY A 189 12.85 -2.55 5.58
CA GLY A 189 12.07 -1.32 5.63
C GLY A 189 11.04 -1.28 6.75
N ARG A 190 10.34 -2.38 7.03
CA ARG A 190 9.41 -2.46 8.17
C ARG A 190 10.14 -2.41 9.51
N MET A 191 11.29 -3.05 9.64
CA MET A 191 12.09 -3.00 10.86
C MET A 191 12.64 -1.59 11.13
N VAL A 192 13.15 -0.91 10.10
CA VAL A 192 13.61 0.48 10.21
C VAL A 192 12.45 1.42 10.59
N ASP A 193 11.27 1.24 10.00
CA ASP A 193 10.08 2.03 10.37
C ASP A 193 9.67 1.77 11.83
N LEU A 194 9.65 0.51 12.27
CA LEU A 194 9.33 0.12 13.65
C LEU A 194 10.30 0.74 14.66
N LEU A 195 11.61 0.55 14.46
CA LEU A 195 12.65 1.08 15.35
C LEU A 195 12.65 2.61 15.35
N GLY A 196 12.52 3.22 14.17
CA GLY A 196 12.47 4.66 13.99
C GLY A 196 11.29 5.30 14.74
N ARG A 197 10.06 4.77 14.56
CA ARG A 197 8.88 5.30 15.28
C ARG A 197 9.00 5.16 16.79
N SER A 198 9.64 4.10 17.26
CA SER A 198 9.91 3.87 18.69
C SER A 198 11.09 4.67 19.25
N GLY A 199 11.75 5.52 18.44
CA GLY A 199 12.84 6.39 18.89
C GLY A 199 14.21 5.71 18.96
N LEU A 200 14.33 4.46 18.51
CA LEU A 200 15.57 3.68 18.50
C LEU A 200 16.39 4.02 17.24
N LEU A 201 16.71 5.31 17.05
CA LEU A 201 17.30 5.81 15.81
C LEU A 201 18.68 5.21 15.51
N GLU A 202 19.52 5.02 16.54
CA GLU A 202 20.85 4.44 16.38
C GLU A 202 20.77 2.98 15.93
N GLU A 203 19.86 2.20 16.50
CA GLU A 203 19.62 0.81 16.11
C GLU A 203 19.05 0.73 14.69
N ALA A 204 18.09 1.62 14.36
CA ALA A 204 17.55 1.72 13.01
C ALA A 204 18.64 2.07 11.98
N HIS A 205 19.57 2.96 12.32
CA HIS A 205 20.69 3.30 11.46
C HIS A 205 21.70 2.16 11.33
N ALA A 206 22.03 1.48 12.43
CA ALA A 206 22.90 0.30 12.44
C ALA A 206 22.34 -0.81 11.55
N LEU A 207 21.04 -1.10 11.67
CA LEU A 207 20.37 -2.09 10.83
C LEU A 207 20.52 -1.80 9.34
N ILE A 208 20.47 -0.53 8.93
CA ILE A 208 20.66 -0.14 7.51
C ILE A 208 22.05 -0.51 7.00
N GLN A 209 23.08 -0.41 7.85
CA GLN A 209 24.45 -0.79 7.48
C GLN A 209 24.62 -2.31 7.33
N GLU A 210 23.78 -3.10 8.01
CA GLU A 210 23.81 -4.56 7.96
C GLU A 210 23.01 -5.14 6.78
N ILE A 211 22.21 -4.33 6.07
CA ILE A 211 21.38 -4.79 4.95
C ILE A 211 22.30 -5.38 3.85
N PRO A 212 22.12 -6.67 3.46
CA PRO A 212 22.98 -7.31 2.47
C PRO A 212 22.77 -6.84 1.01
N MET A 213 21.96 -5.79 0.81
CA MET A 213 21.64 -5.20 -0.48
C MET A 213 21.55 -3.67 -0.36
N LYS A 214 21.57 -2.96 -1.49
CA LYS A 214 21.53 -1.49 -1.48
C LYS A 214 20.21 -0.97 -0.88
N PRO A 215 20.24 -0.14 0.19
CA PRO A 215 19.05 0.49 0.73
C PRO A 215 18.37 1.41 -0.30
N ASN A 216 17.04 1.36 -0.35
CA ASN A 216 16.24 2.18 -1.26
C ASN A 216 15.76 3.47 -0.58
N ALA A 217 15.14 4.37 -1.36
CA ALA A 217 14.67 5.65 -0.86
C ALA A 217 13.59 5.52 0.24
N ALA A 218 12.80 4.44 0.22
CA ALA A 218 11.76 4.21 1.22
C ALA A 218 12.36 3.98 2.63
N ILE A 219 13.44 3.22 2.75
CA ILE A 219 14.15 2.97 4.02
C ILE A 219 14.72 4.27 4.59
N TRP A 220 15.46 5.02 3.78
CA TRP A 220 16.04 6.29 4.22
C TRP A 220 14.96 7.34 4.53
N GLY A 221 13.86 7.35 3.78
CA GLY A 221 12.70 8.18 4.06
C GLY A 221 12.03 7.85 5.39
N ALA A 222 11.90 6.55 5.72
CA ALA A 222 11.37 6.10 7.01
C ALA A 222 12.28 6.55 8.17
N LEU A 223 13.60 6.37 8.05
CA LEU A 223 14.56 6.84 9.05
C LEU A 223 14.52 8.36 9.21
N LEU A 224 14.49 9.12 8.10
CA LEU A 224 14.43 10.58 8.13
C LEU A 224 13.15 11.08 8.82
N SER A 225 12.02 10.43 8.56
CA SER A 225 10.74 10.72 9.22
C SER A 225 10.85 10.53 10.74
N ALA A 226 11.48 9.44 11.17
CA ALA A 226 11.75 9.17 12.58
C ALA A 226 12.69 10.20 13.22
N CYS A 227 13.76 10.61 12.53
CA CYS A 227 14.68 11.64 13.04
C CYS A 227 13.98 12.98 13.29
N ARG A 228 12.99 13.34 12.46
CA ARG A 228 12.18 14.56 12.68
C ARG A 228 11.32 14.46 13.95
N ALA A 229 10.84 13.27 14.29
CA ALA A 229 10.04 13.04 15.48
C ALA A 229 10.89 12.99 16.76
N HIS A 230 12.13 12.50 16.68
CA HIS A 230 12.99 12.20 17.83
C HIS A 230 14.30 13.01 17.89
N ALA A 231 14.38 14.14 17.17
CA ALA A 231 15.51 15.08 17.18
C ALA A 231 16.89 14.48 16.81
N GLY A 232 16.92 13.45 15.96
CA GLY A 232 18.16 12.80 15.51
C GLY A 232 18.87 13.54 14.38
N LEU A 233 19.41 14.73 14.65
CA LEU A 233 19.95 15.64 13.62
C LEU A 233 21.12 15.03 12.81
N GLY A 234 22.04 14.31 13.46
CA GLY A 234 23.19 13.70 12.78
C GLY A 234 22.77 12.60 11.80
N ILE A 235 21.87 11.70 12.23
CA ILE A 235 21.34 10.63 11.39
C ILE A 235 20.47 11.20 10.26
N ALA A 236 19.73 12.29 10.52
CA ALA A 236 18.95 12.98 9.50
C ALA A 236 19.83 13.52 8.36
N GLU A 237 21.01 14.06 8.67
CA GLU A 237 21.98 14.52 7.66
C GLU A 237 22.41 13.37 6.75
N VAL A 238 22.77 12.22 7.33
CA VAL A 238 23.18 11.02 6.58
C VAL A 238 22.05 10.54 5.68
N ALA A 239 20.83 10.41 6.23
CA ALA A 239 19.66 9.98 5.47
C ALA A 239 19.36 10.91 4.28
N LEU A 240 19.45 12.23 4.47
CA LEU A 240 19.21 13.20 3.41
C LEU A 240 20.26 13.16 2.30
N LYS A 241 21.53 12.96 2.63
CA LYS A 241 22.60 12.79 1.63
C LYS A 241 22.36 11.53 0.79
N GLU A 242 22.03 10.42 1.43
CA GLU A 242 21.71 9.16 0.74
C GLU A 242 20.46 9.30 -0.14
N LEU A 243 19.42 9.99 0.33
CA LEU A 243 18.23 10.29 -0.45
C LEU A 243 18.52 11.17 -1.68
N ILE A 244 19.41 12.16 -1.55
CA ILE A 244 19.86 12.97 -2.70
C ILE A 244 20.60 12.11 -3.73
N ASN A 245 21.42 11.16 -3.28
CA ASN A 245 22.13 10.24 -4.17
C ASN A 245 21.18 9.28 -4.90
N LEU A 246 20.11 8.82 -4.22
CA LEU A 246 19.11 7.91 -4.78
C LEU A 246 18.09 8.61 -5.67
N GLU A 247 17.69 9.83 -5.32
CA GLU A 247 16.70 10.64 -6.02
C GLU A 247 17.22 12.06 -6.31
N PRO A 248 18.21 12.22 -7.21
CA PRO A 248 18.79 13.53 -7.49
C PRO A 248 17.77 14.55 -8.02
N TRP A 249 16.65 14.11 -8.59
CA TRP A 249 15.56 14.96 -9.09
C TRP A 249 14.62 15.48 -7.98
N ASN A 250 14.70 14.95 -6.76
CA ASN A 250 13.79 15.30 -5.68
C ASN A 250 14.25 16.58 -4.97
N SER A 251 13.66 17.72 -5.36
CA SER A 251 13.94 19.03 -4.77
C SER A 251 13.74 19.10 -3.25
N GLY A 252 12.83 18.28 -2.71
CA GLY A 252 12.51 18.25 -1.28
C GLY A 252 13.71 17.86 -0.43
N ASN A 253 14.51 16.89 -0.86
CA ASN A 253 15.66 16.38 -0.11
C ASN A 253 16.75 17.45 0.05
N TYR A 254 17.03 18.23 -1.01
CA TYR A 254 17.98 19.35 -0.94
C TYR A 254 17.49 20.47 -0.02
N VAL A 255 16.20 20.81 -0.09
CA VAL A 255 15.62 21.87 0.75
C VAL A 255 15.67 21.46 2.23
N LEU A 256 15.33 20.21 2.54
CA LEU A 256 15.39 19.70 3.91
C LEU A 256 16.82 19.69 4.46
N LEU A 257 17.81 19.26 3.66
CA LEU A 257 19.22 19.26 4.09
C LEU A 257 19.76 20.68 4.31
N ALA A 258 19.43 21.63 3.43
CA ALA A 258 19.84 23.01 3.61
C ALA A 258 19.20 23.66 4.84
N ASN A 259 17.96 23.29 5.18
CA ASN A 259 17.29 23.77 6.39
C ASN A 259 17.91 23.15 7.66
N LEU A 260 18.22 21.85 7.64
CA LEU A 260 18.92 21.16 8.74
C LEU A 260 20.26 21.84 9.06
N TYR A 261 21.04 22.18 8.04
CA TYR A 261 22.29 22.92 8.21
C TYR A 261 22.06 24.35 8.75
N ALA A 262 21.05 25.05 8.25
CA ALA A 262 20.71 26.38 8.77
C ALA A 262 20.31 26.35 10.25
N GLU A 263 19.51 25.37 10.67
CA GLU A 263 19.07 25.17 12.07
C GLU A 263 20.25 24.87 13.01
N THR A 264 21.28 24.19 12.50
CA THR A 264 22.51 23.88 13.26
C THR A 264 23.59 24.96 13.14
N GLY A 265 23.31 26.08 12.46
CA GLY A 265 24.24 27.20 12.28
C GLY A 265 25.31 27.00 11.19
N ARG A 266 25.22 25.92 10.42
CA ARG A 266 26.13 25.52 9.33
C ARG A 266 25.76 26.20 8.01
N TRP A 267 25.83 27.52 7.98
CA TRP A 267 25.34 28.34 6.85
C TRP A 267 26.11 28.14 5.55
N GLU A 268 27.41 27.80 5.63
CA GLU A 268 28.22 27.53 4.44
C GLU A 268 27.73 26.29 3.71
N GLU A 269 27.56 25.17 4.42
CA GLU A 269 27.05 23.91 3.85
C GLU A 269 25.61 24.07 3.37
N ALA A 270 24.78 24.85 4.06
CA ALA A 270 23.44 25.20 3.57
C ALA A 270 23.50 25.93 2.21
N GLY A 271 24.47 26.83 2.03
CA GLY A 271 24.73 27.52 0.78
C GLY A 271 25.21 26.58 -0.33
N GLU A 272 26.07 25.62 0.00
CA GLU A 272 26.57 24.60 -0.93
C GLU A 272 25.45 23.70 -1.45
N VAL A 273 24.57 23.20 -0.57
CA VAL A 273 23.42 22.37 -0.97
C VAL A 273 22.50 23.12 -1.91
N ARG A 274 22.22 24.40 -1.64
CA ARG A 274 21.40 25.26 -2.53
C ARG A 274 22.08 25.56 -3.86
N ARG A 275 23.42 25.53 -3.92
CA ARG A 275 24.18 25.66 -5.15
C ARG A 275 24.12 24.37 -5.96
N LEU A 276 24.34 23.23 -5.30
CA LEU A 276 24.24 21.90 -5.90
C LEU A 276 22.86 21.65 -6.53
N MET A 277 21.78 22.02 -5.82
CA MET A 277 20.40 21.92 -6.32
C MET A 277 20.21 22.71 -7.63
N ARG A 278 20.79 23.93 -7.73
CA ARG A 278 20.76 24.75 -8.95
C ARG A 278 21.57 24.13 -10.07
N THR A 279 22.76 23.59 -9.78
CA THR A 279 23.61 22.91 -10.77
C THR A 279 22.92 21.67 -11.35
N MET A 280 22.19 20.92 -10.52
CA MET A 280 21.42 19.75 -10.96
C MET A 280 20.13 20.13 -11.71
N SER A 281 19.86 21.42 -11.96
CA SER A 281 18.63 21.93 -12.59
C SER A 281 17.34 21.49 -11.89
N VAL A 282 17.42 21.24 -10.59
CA VAL A 282 16.30 20.81 -9.77
C VAL A 282 15.59 22.05 -9.25
N ASN A 283 14.42 22.35 -9.79
CA ASN A 283 13.63 23.49 -9.35
C ASN A 283 12.75 23.10 -8.15
N LYS A 284 12.62 24.03 -7.20
CA LYS A 284 11.65 23.90 -6.11
C LYS A 284 10.26 23.83 -6.73
N ALA A 285 9.54 22.73 -6.51
CA ALA A 285 8.13 22.69 -6.86
C ALA A 285 7.41 23.76 -6.01
N PRO A 286 6.72 24.75 -6.61
CA PRO A 286 5.91 25.68 -5.85
C PRO A 286 4.86 24.88 -5.06
N GLY A 287 4.67 25.21 -3.78
CA GLY A 287 3.64 24.57 -2.98
C GLY A 287 2.27 24.91 -3.56
N GLN A 288 1.56 23.92 -4.09
CA GLN A 288 0.22 24.11 -4.62
C GLN A 288 -0.80 23.81 -3.52
N SER A 289 -1.64 24.78 -3.20
CA SER A 289 -2.84 24.57 -2.41
C SER A 289 -4.01 24.39 -3.38
N LEU A 290 -4.84 23.36 -3.17
CA LEU A 290 -6.05 23.05 -3.97
C LEU A 290 -7.06 24.21 -4.08
N ILE A 291 -6.86 25.30 -3.34
CA ILE A 291 -7.65 26.53 -3.45
C ILE A 291 -7.33 27.31 -4.75
N GLU A 292 -6.13 27.13 -5.32
CA GLU A 292 -5.70 27.90 -6.51
C GLU A 292 -6.16 27.30 -7.85
N GLU A 293 -6.51 26.01 -7.92
CA GLU A 293 -7.08 25.40 -9.13
C GLU A 293 -8.47 25.98 -9.50
N ALA A 294 -9.27 26.35 -8.50
CA ALA A 294 -10.59 26.96 -8.73
C ALA A 294 -10.50 28.38 -9.32
N ARG A 295 -9.38 29.09 -9.12
CA ARG A 295 -9.15 30.43 -9.71
C ARG A 295 -8.54 30.37 -11.11
N PHE A 296 -7.76 29.34 -11.43
CA PHE A 296 -7.19 29.20 -12.77
C PHE A 296 -8.19 28.65 -13.80
N GLN A 297 -9.15 27.83 -13.38
CA GLN A 297 -10.21 27.36 -14.28
C GLN A 297 -11.31 28.40 -14.55
N SER A 298 -11.51 29.39 -13.66
CA SER A 298 -12.51 30.45 -13.86
C SER A 298 -12.04 31.61 -14.75
N ILE A 299 -10.73 31.83 -14.89
CA ILE A 299 -10.19 32.90 -15.74
C ILE A 299 -10.11 32.47 -17.23
N ASN A 300 -10.00 31.18 -17.52
CA ASN A 300 -9.93 30.66 -18.90
C ASN A 300 -11.29 30.22 -19.48
N ALA A 301 -12.40 30.43 -18.77
CA ALA A 301 -13.76 30.18 -19.27
C ALA A 301 -14.42 31.44 -19.85
N CYS A 302 -13.70 32.56 -19.94
CA CYS A 302 -14.22 33.83 -20.46
C CYS A 302 -13.24 34.46 -21.47
N GLN A 303 -12.88 33.72 -22.52
CA GLN A 303 -12.41 34.24 -23.80
C GLN A 303 -12.97 33.39 -24.95
#